data_AF-A0A2U1ZZZ4-F1
#
_entry.id   AF-A0A2U1ZZZ4-F1
#
_cell.length_a   1.000
_cell.length_b   1.000
_cell.length_c   1.000
_cell.angle_alpha   90.00
_cell.angle_beta   90.00
_cell.angle_gamma   90.00
#
_symmetry.space_group_name_H-M   'P 1'
#
loop_
_entity.id
_entity.type
_entity.pdbx_description
1 polymer ?
#
loop_
_entity_poly.entity_id
_entity_poly.type
_entity_poly.pdbx_seq_one_letter_code
_entity_poly.pdbx_strand_id
1 'polypeptide(L)'
;MRFAPSAPSGQMLDLRWTAAGGGVRIALPTGSRDVSGFENLSFRGAPGQLTTGAQDLTVSVLDGSGRTASFTVSQVSGALAPLPGTATPLKKTYLRTISYPVASLTGIDLTDVRQIRLAGVGASGSVYLSDVAFSTPDVGGVAELGLPSLTVGDAYVNEGDGPGEALIGLRLSAPSTVPVTTYVEAIGGSGTPGAQRLASSVTFAPGQTCVAFAVPLEGDRLPSRVPTTSIAVTAATVTNAVTADAFGLLTVREDDAVVLADGTVGVMAPDPGPQADPCALRADEVFTDVAPTNQFVDEISWLVATKVTTGWDTPSGKEFRPLAPVARDAMAAFLYRYAGSPEYTAPTVSPFVDVATTNQFYKEIAWLSERGVSLGWDTPAGKEFRPLAPVARDAMAAFLYRYAGSPEYTAPTVSPFVDVATSNPFYKEIAWLASTGISTGWPQVDDTVKFEPFVSVKRDAMAAFLFRYADQS
;
A
#
# COMPACT_ATOMS: atom_id res chain seq x y z
N MET A 1 -21.01 -1.16 -0.30
CA MET A 1 -20.81 -1.72 1.06
C MET A 1 -19.39 -2.27 1.07
N ARG A 2 -18.45 -1.67 1.82
CA ARG A 2 -17.06 -2.12 1.89
C ARG A 2 -16.99 -3.24 2.94
N PHE A 3 -16.51 -4.42 2.56
CA PHE A 3 -16.48 -5.63 3.42
C PHE A 3 -15.33 -6.52 2.97
N ALA A 4 -14.73 -7.28 3.89
CA ALA A 4 -13.64 -8.23 3.60
C ALA A 4 -14.18 -9.67 3.60
N PRO A 5 -14.73 -10.17 2.48
CA PRO A 5 -15.37 -11.48 2.43
C PRO A 5 -14.42 -12.66 2.59
N SER A 6 -13.12 -12.44 2.37
CA SER A 6 -12.10 -13.49 2.44
C SER A 6 -11.29 -13.42 3.73
N ALA A 7 -11.49 -12.38 4.56
CA ALA A 7 -10.87 -12.31 5.87
C ALA A 7 -11.37 -13.47 6.75
N PRO A 8 -10.48 -14.14 7.51
CA PRO A 8 -10.91 -15.14 8.48
C PRO A 8 -11.94 -14.50 9.42
N SER A 9 -13.13 -15.09 9.51
CA SER A 9 -14.05 -14.73 10.59
C SER A 9 -13.40 -15.07 11.93
N GLY A 10 -13.77 -14.35 13.00
CA GLY A 10 -13.23 -14.60 14.33
C GLY A 10 -13.25 -16.10 14.67
N GLN A 11 -12.18 -16.59 15.29
CA GLN A 11 -12.06 -18.02 15.61
C GLN A 11 -13.24 -18.46 16.47
N MET A 12 -14.02 -19.41 15.97
CA MET A 12 -15.13 -20.01 16.68
C MET A 12 -15.01 -21.54 16.61
N LEU A 13 -15.46 -22.21 17.66
CA LEU A 13 -15.55 -23.66 17.69
C LEU A 13 -16.81 -24.10 16.93
N ASP A 14 -16.64 -24.87 15.85
CA ASP A 14 -17.72 -25.66 15.23
C ASP A 14 -17.85 -26.99 15.98
N LEU A 15 -18.72 -27.01 16.99
CA LEU A 15 -19.00 -28.22 17.76
C LEU A 15 -20.07 -29.03 17.04
N ARG A 16 -19.74 -30.26 16.63
CA ARG A 16 -20.66 -31.23 16.04
C ARG A 16 -20.75 -32.48 16.89
N TRP A 17 -21.94 -33.03 17.04
CA TRP A 17 -22.14 -34.29 17.74
C TRP A 17 -23.01 -35.25 16.94
N THR A 18 -22.75 -36.54 17.12
CA THR A 18 -23.46 -37.67 16.50
C THR A 18 -24.07 -38.61 17.54
N ALA A 19 -23.98 -38.25 18.82
CA ALA A 19 -24.64 -38.93 19.92
C ALA A 19 -24.94 -37.93 21.05
N ALA A 20 -26.01 -38.20 21.81
CA ALA A 20 -26.37 -37.38 22.96
C ALA A 20 -25.24 -37.34 23.99
N GLY A 21 -24.95 -36.15 24.52
CA GLY A 21 -23.85 -35.95 25.46
C GLY A 21 -22.46 -35.80 24.82
N GLY A 22 -22.33 -35.96 23.49
CA GLY A 22 -21.11 -35.60 22.76
C GLY A 22 -20.83 -34.10 22.90
N GLY A 23 -19.58 -33.74 23.20
CA GLY A 23 -19.29 -32.36 23.62
C GLY A 23 -17.83 -32.07 23.93
N VAL A 24 -17.57 -30.84 24.31
CA VAL A 24 -16.24 -30.33 24.70
C VAL A 24 -16.16 -30.15 26.22
N ARG A 25 -14.95 -30.33 26.77
CA ARG A 25 -14.61 -30.04 28.16
C ARG A 25 -13.55 -28.96 28.19
N ILE A 26 -13.81 -27.92 28.98
CA ILE A 26 -12.94 -26.77 29.14
C ILE A 26 -12.44 -26.84 30.58
N ALA A 27 -11.16 -27.18 30.75
CA ALA A 27 -10.53 -27.24 32.06
C ALA A 27 -10.13 -25.83 32.52
N LEU A 28 -10.44 -25.49 33.77
CA LEU A 28 -10.02 -24.23 34.36
C LEU A 28 -8.59 -24.35 34.91
N PRO A 29 -7.66 -23.45 34.51
CA PRO A 29 -6.33 -23.37 35.09
C PRO A 29 -6.39 -23.16 36.60
N THR A 30 -5.39 -23.65 37.34
CA THR A 30 -5.35 -23.59 38.81
C THR A 30 -5.56 -22.19 39.39
N GLY A 31 -5.05 -21.15 38.73
CA GLY A 31 -5.21 -19.75 39.15
C GLY A 31 -6.55 -19.09 38.82
N SER A 32 -7.46 -19.79 38.14
CA SER A 32 -8.74 -19.24 37.66
C SER A 32 -9.96 -20.02 38.13
N ARG A 33 -9.80 -20.88 39.15
CA ARG A 33 -10.83 -21.81 39.63
C ARG A 33 -11.84 -21.18 40.57
N ASP A 34 -11.44 -20.11 41.25
CA ASP A 34 -12.37 -19.31 42.03
C ASP A 34 -13.17 -18.41 41.10
N VAL A 35 -14.43 -18.78 40.91
CA VAL A 35 -15.38 -18.03 40.08
C VAL A 35 -16.48 -17.35 40.91
N SER A 36 -16.38 -17.41 42.24
CA SER A 36 -17.40 -16.92 43.16
C SER A 36 -17.62 -15.40 43.08
N GLY A 37 -16.60 -14.66 42.61
CA GLY A 37 -16.66 -13.21 42.40
C GLY A 37 -17.26 -12.77 41.07
N PHE A 38 -17.60 -13.70 40.17
CA PHE A 38 -18.19 -13.35 38.87
C PHE A 38 -19.72 -13.35 38.91
N GLU A 39 -20.35 -12.45 38.17
CA GLU A 39 -21.82 -12.42 38.07
C GLU A 39 -22.38 -13.47 37.12
N ASN A 40 -21.72 -13.69 35.97
CA ASN A 40 -22.25 -14.50 34.88
C ASN A 40 -21.23 -15.51 34.36
N LEU A 41 -21.70 -16.72 34.07
CA LEU A 41 -21.09 -17.58 33.06
C LEU A 41 -21.71 -17.19 31.71
N SER A 42 -20.90 -16.68 30.79
CA SER A 42 -21.34 -16.26 29.48
C SER A 42 -20.55 -16.93 28.36
N PHE A 43 -21.20 -17.07 27.20
CA PHE A 43 -20.60 -17.50 25.94
C PHE A 43 -21.49 -17.06 24.78
N ARG A 44 -20.99 -17.12 23.56
CA ARG A 44 -21.78 -16.80 22.37
C ARG A 44 -22.04 -18.07 21.56
N GLY A 45 -23.28 -18.21 21.08
CA GLY A 45 -23.73 -19.40 20.38
C GLY A 45 -24.59 -19.09 19.16
N ALA A 46 -24.48 -19.93 18.13
CA ALA A 46 -25.42 -20.00 17.02
C ALA A 46 -25.60 -21.46 16.57
N PRO A 47 -26.74 -21.83 15.97
CA PRO A 47 -26.86 -23.12 15.31
C PRO A 47 -25.86 -23.24 14.15
N GLY A 48 -25.35 -24.46 13.93
CA GLY A 48 -24.45 -24.76 12.82
C GLY A 48 -25.11 -24.49 11.47
N GLN A 49 -24.32 -24.10 10.47
CA GLN A 49 -24.83 -23.58 9.19
C GLN A 49 -25.74 -24.56 8.42
N LEU A 50 -25.55 -25.88 8.63
CA LEU A 50 -26.30 -26.95 7.96
C LEU A 50 -27.47 -27.50 8.78
N THR A 51 -27.76 -26.91 9.94
CA THR A 51 -28.86 -27.36 10.80
C THR A 51 -30.18 -26.74 10.35
N THR A 52 -31.26 -27.52 10.40
CA THR A 52 -32.60 -27.11 9.93
C THR A 52 -33.58 -26.74 11.06
N GLY A 53 -33.18 -26.97 12.32
CA GLY A 53 -34.03 -26.75 13.50
C GLY A 53 -33.25 -26.24 14.70
N ALA A 54 -33.97 -25.89 15.76
CA ALA A 54 -33.37 -25.43 17.01
C ALA A 54 -32.42 -26.49 17.59
N GLN A 55 -31.22 -26.03 17.95
CA GLN A 55 -30.21 -26.83 18.62
C GLN A 55 -30.25 -26.54 20.12
N ASP A 56 -29.68 -27.41 20.93
CA ASP A 56 -29.56 -27.17 22.37
C ASP A 56 -28.30 -27.84 22.94
N LEU A 57 -27.79 -27.26 24.03
CA LEU A 57 -26.64 -27.77 24.77
C LEU A 57 -26.98 -27.89 26.24
N THR A 58 -26.53 -28.98 26.87
CA THR A 58 -26.36 -29.04 28.32
C THR A 58 -25.03 -28.40 28.69
N VAL A 59 -25.08 -27.39 29.54
CA VAL A 59 -23.91 -26.76 30.16
C VAL A 59 -23.78 -27.33 31.56
N SER A 60 -22.61 -27.88 31.88
CA SER A 60 -22.32 -28.46 33.19
C SER A 60 -21.05 -27.84 33.78
N VAL A 61 -21.13 -27.36 35.01
CA VAL A 61 -20.00 -26.79 35.77
C VAL A 61 -19.63 -27.75 36.88
N LEU A 62 -18.39 -28.22 36.88
CA LEU A 62 -17.85 -29.24 37.78
C LEU A 62 -16.86 -28.60 38.77
N ASP A 63 -17.03 -28.87 40.05
CA ASP A 63 -16.10 -28.43 41.10
C ASP A 63 -15.01 -29.47 41.46
N GLY A 64 -14.09 -29.07 42.33
CA GLY A 64 -12.98 -29.90 42.80
C GLY A 64 -13.38 -31.11 43.64
N SER A 65 -14.62 -31.13 44.15
CA SER A 65 -15.20 -32.26 44.87
C SER A 65 -15.98 -33.22 43.97
N GLY A 66 -16.07 -32.92 42.67
CA GLY A 66 -16.80 -33.73 41.69
C GLY A 66 -18.30 -33.42 41.61
N ARG A 67 -18.80 -32.40 42.32
CA ARG A 67 -20.20 -31.98 42.23
C ARG A 67 -20.41 -31.16 40.96
N THR A 68 -21.60 -31.30 40.38
CA THR A 68 -21.94 -30.67 39.10
C THR A 68 -23.25 -29.89 39.19
N ALA A 69 -23.24 -28.63 38.76
CA ALA A 69 -24.45 -27.85 38.46
C ALA A 69 -24.66 -27.85 36.95
N SER A 70 -25.91 -27.94 36.47
CA SER A 70 -26.20 -27.99 35.03
C SER A 70 -27.48 -27.26 34.65
N PHE A 71 -27.49 -26.74 33.43
CA PHE A 71 -28.67 -26.15 32.79
C PHE A 71 -28.63 -26.44 31.28
N THR A 72 -29.76 -26.31 30.59
CA THR A 72 -29.80 -26.31 29.13
C THR A 72 -29.87 -24.90 28.59
N VAL A 73 -29.27 -24.64 27.43
CA VAL A 73 -29.26 -23.29 26.84
C VAL A 73 -30.68 -22.80 26.57
N SER A 74 -31.55 -23.70 26.10
CA SER A 74 -32.97 -23.41 25.88
C SER A 74 -33.73 -22.88 27.11
N GLN A 75 -33.26 -23.14 28.34
CA GLN A 75 -33.87 -22.60 29.57
C GLN A 75 -33.63 -21.11 29.75
N VAL A 76 -32.56 -20.57 29.15
CA VAL A 76 -32.11 -19.19 29.41
C VAL A 76 -31.93 -18.35 28.15
N SER A 77 -31.88 -18.96 26.97
CA SER A 77 -31.70 -18.24 25.71
C SER A 77 -32.21 -19.00 24.49
N GLY A 78 -32.79 -18.27 23.53
CA GLY A 78 -33.11 -18.76 22.18
C GLY A 78 -31.92 -18.70 21.20
N ALA A 79 -30.70 -18.48 21.69
CA ALA A 79 -29.49 -18.28 20.88
C ALA A 79 -29.15 -19.43 19.91
N LEU A 80 -29.62 -20.65 20.21
CA LEU A 80 -29.38 -21.84 19.39
C LEU A 80 -30.56 -22.20 18.47
N ALA A 81 -31.59 -21.35 18.39
CA ALA A 81 -32.66 -21.47 17.41
C ALA A 81 -32.29 -20.72 16.12
N PRO A 82 -32.49 -21.29 14.91
CA PRO A 82 -32.28 -20.57 13.66
C PRO A 82 -33.01 -19.23 13.62
N LEU A 83 -32.35 -18.19 13.10
CA LEU A 83 -33.02 -16.92 12.80
C LEU A 83 -33.97 -17.10 11.61
N PRO A 84 -35.00 -16.24 11.46
CA PRO A 84 -35.96 -16.35 10.36
C PRO A 84 -35.29 -16.45 8.97
N GLY A 85 -35.67 -17.48 8.21
CA GLY A 85 -35.16 -17.76 6.88
C GLY A 85 -35.50 -19.18 6.44
N THR A 86 -35.85 -19.38 5.17
CA THR A 86 -36.37 -20.66 4.65
C THR A 86 -35.38 -21.45 3.79
N ALA A 87 -34.14 -20.98 3.66
CA ALA A 87 -33.11 -21.63 2.82
C ALA A 87 -32.06 -22.32 3.69
N THR A 88 -31.58 -23.49 3.21
CA THR A 88 -30.39 -24.19 3.73
C THR A 88 -29.28 -24.08 2.68
N PRO A 89 -28.02 -23.71 3.04
CA PRO A 89 -27.56 -23.32 4.38
C PRO A 89 -28.28 -22.09 4.93
N LEU A 90 -28.29 -21.93 6.27
CA LEU A 90 -28.99 -20.84 6.97
C LEU A 90 -28.68 -19.48 6.34
N LYS A 91 -29.73 -18.69 6.05
CA LYS A 91 -29.57 -17.33 5.45
C LYS A 91 -28.76 -16.37 6.33
N LYS A 92 -28.78 -16.57 7.66
CA LYS A 92 -28.06 -15.73 8.62
C LYS A 92 -27.63 -16.56 9.81
N THR A 93 -26.32 -16.56 10.07
CA THR A 93 -25.71 -17.10 11.28
C THR A 93 -25.21 -15.92 12.11
N TYR A 94 -25.74 -15.76 13.31
CA TYR A 94 -25.33 -14.70 14.23
C TYR A 94 -25.17 -15.29 15.63
N LEU A 95 -23.93 -15.28 16.12
CA LEU A 95 -23.61 -15.72 17.47
C LEU A 95 -24.23 -14.75 18.47
N ARG A 96 -25.15 -15.26 19.29
CA ARG A 96 -25.88 -14.50 20.32
C ARG A 96 -25.34 -14.87 21.68
N THR A 97 -25.25 -13.88 22.56
CA THR A 97 -24.83 -14.08 23.94
C THR A 97 -25.83 -14.97 24.69
N ILE A 98 -25.29 -15.98 25.37
CA ILE A 98 -25.95 -16.83 26.34
C ILE A 98 -25.31 -16.48 27.67
N SER A 99 -26.12 -16.08 28.65
CA SER A 99 -25.65 -15.70 29.98
C SER A 99 -26.42 -16.48 31.03
N TYR A 100 -25.71 -17.01 32.02
CA TYR A 100 -26.27 -17.72 33.14
C TYR A 100 -25.70 -17.14 34.44
N PRO A 101 -26.53 -16.68 35.39
CA PRO A 101 -26.04 -16.13 36.65
C PRO A 101 -25.23 -17.18 37.43
N VAL A 102 -24.01 -16.83 37.85
CA VAL A 102 -23.15 -17.72 38.64
C VAL A 102 -23.83 -18.10 39.96
N ALA A 103 -24.57 -17.16 40.57
CA ALA A 103 -25.35 -17.41 41.78
C ALA A 103 -26.42 -18.51 41.61
N SER A 104 -26.84 -18.83 40.37
CA SER A 104 -27.78 -19.91 40.10
C SER A 104 -27.12 -21.29 39.99
N LEU A 105 -25.78 -21.36 39.94
CA LEU A 105 -25.01 -22.61 39.97
C LEU A 105 -24.95 -23.17 41.41
N THR A 106 -26.09 -23.64 41.90
CA THR A 106 -26.23 -24.18 43.26
C THR A 106 -25.69 -25.61 43.38
N GLY A 107 -25.32 -26.00 44.60
CA GLY A 107 -24.88 -27.38 44.90
C GLY A 107 -23.41 -27.68 44.58
N ILE A 108 -22.66 -26.71 44.08
CA ILE A 108 -21.21 -26.81 43.81
C ILE A 108 -20.40 -25.79 44.62
N ASP A 109 -19.11 -26.03 44.79
CA ASP A 109 -18.15 -25.06 45.31
C ASP A 109 -17.66 -24.13 44.20
N LEU A 110 -18.10 -22.87 44.23
CA LEU A 110 -17.73 -21.85 43.26
C LEU A 110 -16.31 -21.30 43.45
N THR A 111 -15.70 -21.51 44.61
CA THR A 111 -14.27 -21.21 44.80
C THR A 111 -13.38 -22.29 44.15
N ASP A 112 -13.99 -23.47 43.95
CA ASP A 112 -13.50 -24.76 43.52
C ASP A 112 -13.63 -25.19 42.03
N VAL A 113 -13.90 -24.31 41.04
CA VAL A 113 -14.39 -24.79 39.72
C VAL A 113 -13.26 -25.35 38.86
N ARG A 114 -13.40 -26.60 38.40
CA ARG A 114 -12.36 -27.31 37.63
C ARG A 114 -12.66 -27.41 36.14
N GLN A 115 -13.94 -27.47 35.76
CA GLN A 115 -14.30 -27.75 34.37
C GLN A 115 -15.68 -27.21 34.01
N ILE A 116 -15.81 -26.70 32.78
CA ILE A 116 -17.09 -26.49 32.10
C ILE A 116 -17.22 -27.54 31.01
N ARG A 117 -18.36 -28.22 30.92
CA ARG A 117 -18.69 -29.13 29.83
C ARG A 117 -19.86 -28.57 29.04
N LEU A 118 -19.71 -28.52 27.73
CA LEU A 118 -20.75 -28.16 26.78
C LEU A 118 -21.07 -29.41 25.96
N ALA A 119 -22.28 -29.94 26.11
CA ALA A 119 -22.67 -31.21 25.52
C ALA A 119 -23.96 -31.09 24.70
N GLY A 120 -23.96 -31.67 23.51
CA GLY A 120 -25.11 -31.71 22.61
C GLY A 120 -26.32 -32.40 23.21
N VAL A 121 -27.48 -31.76 23.11
CA VAL A 121 -28.78 -32.37 23.40
C VAL A 121 -29.28 -33.08 22.14
N GLY A 122 -29.88 -34.26 22.30
CA GLY A 122 -30.42 -35.06 21.19
C GLY A 122 -29.37 -35.92 20.46
N ALA A 123 -29.82 -36.68 19.47
CA ALA A 123 -29.01 -37.70 18.80
C ALA A 123 -27.88 -37.12 17.95
N SER A 124 -28.06 -35.94 17.36
CA SER A 124 -27.04 -35.27 16.56
C SER A 124 -27.32 -33.77 16.43
N GLY A 125 -26.30 -32.98 16.17
CA GLY A 125 -26.45 -31.56 15.92
C GLY A 125 -25.14 -30.82 15.72
N SER A 126 -25.23 -29.51 15.54
CA SER A 126 -24.06 -28.64 15.36
C SER A 126 -24.33 -27.24 15.87
N VAL A 127 -23.34 -26.64 16.53
CA VAL A 127 -23.37 -25.26 17.04
C VAL A 127 -22.03 -24.59 16.86
N TYR A 128 -22.04 -23.30 16.55
CA TYR A 128 -20.87 -22.43 16.64
C TYR A 128 -20.80 -21.83 18.04
N LEU A 129 -19.62 -21.86 18.65
CA LEU A 129 -19.36 -21.36 20.01
C LEU A 129 -18.15 -20.43 20.05
N SER A 130 -18.24 -19.35 20.83
CA SER A 130 -17.11 -18.45 21.13
C SER A 130 -17.20 -17.93 22.57
N ASP A 131 -16.07 -17.43 23.06
CA ASP A 131 -15.98 -16.54 24.24
C ASP A 131 -16.57 -17.13 25.53
N VAL A 132 -16.28 -18.41 25.85
CA VAL A 132 -16.70 -18.98 27.14
C VAL A 132 -15.92 -18.33 28.27
N ALA A 133 -16.62 -17.58 29.13
CA ALA A 133 -16.01 -16.80 30.20
C ALA A 133 -16.90 -16.72 31.44
N PHE A 134 -16.27 -16.63 32.61
CA PHE A 134 -16.89 -16.04 33.78
C PHE A 134 -16.62 -14.53 33.75
N SER A 135 -17.67 -13.72 33.92
CA SER A 135 -17.62 -12.28 33.69
C SER A 135 -18.52 -11.51 34.66
N THR A 136 -18.04 -10.36 35.11
CA THR A 136 -18.82 -9.34 35.81
C THR A 136 -18.89 -8.12 34.89
N PRO A 137 -20.05 -7.85 34.26
CA PRO A 137 -20.21 -6.65 33.45
C PRO A 137 -19.88 -5.40 34.28
N ASP A 138 -19.02 -4.56 33.73
CA ASP A 138 -18.67 -3.25 34.30
C ASP A 138 -18.68 -2.23 33.16
N VAL A 139 -18.81 -0.96 33.47
CA VAL A 139 -18.71 0.14 32.49
C VAL A 139 -17.29 0.28 31.93
N GLY A 140 -16.32 -0.43 32.52
CA GLY A 140 -14.93 -0.47 32.12
C GLY A 140 -14.16 0.78 32.55
N GLY A 141 -12.89 0.61 32.93
CA GLY A 141 -11.97 1.73 33.08
C GLY A 141 -11.41 2.15 31.72
N VAL A 142 -11.18 3.45 31.52
CA VAL A 142 -10.41 3.93 30.35
C VAL A 142 -8.95 3.59 30.61
N ALA A 143 -8.44 2.54 29.96
CA ALA A 143 -7.02 2.24 29.93
C ALA A 143 -6.44 2.71 28.59
N GLU A 144 -5.43 3.58 28.62
CA GLU A 144 -4.61 3.79 27.43
C GLU A 144 -3.78 2.53 27.19
N LEU A 145 -4.14 1.77 26.17
CA LEU A 145 -3.44 0.55 25.79
C LEU A 145 -2.12 0.86 25.05
N GLY A 146 -1.86 2.12 24.69
CA GLY A 146 -0.66 2.55 23.96
C GLY A 146 -0.48 1.85 22.60
N LEU A 147 -1.56 1.29 22.04
CA LEU A 147 -1.51 0.55 20.79
C LEU A 147 -1.36 1.51 19.61
N PRO A 148 -0.47 1.21 18.64
CA PRO A 148 -0.40 2.01 17.44
C PRO A 148 -1.67 1.83 16.61
N SER A 149 -1.95 2.81 15.76
CA SER A 149 -3.04 2.76 14.82
C SER A 149 -2.56 2.36 13.43
N LEU A 150 -3.26 1.42 12.78
CA LEU A 150 -3.02 0.96 11.41
C LEU A 150 -3.83 1.79 10.40
N THR A 151 -3.16 2.17 9.31
CA THR A 151 -3.73 2.81 8.12
C THR A 151 -3.33 2.02 6.87
N VAL A 152 -4.27 1.82 5.96
CA VAL A 152 -4.02 1.29 4.60
C VAL A 152 -3.79 2.47 3.65
N GLY A 153 -2.72 2.43 2.87
CA GLY A 153 -2.43 3.46 1.87
C GLY A 153 -3.24 3.28 0.58
N ASP A 154 -3.43 4.39 -0.12
CA ASP A 154 -3.93 4.40 -1.50
C ASP A 154 -2.76 4.14 -2.47
N ALA A 155 -3.08 3.66 -3.67
CA ALA A 155 -2.11 3.54 -4.76
C ALA A 155 -2.77 3.92 -6.09
N TYR A 156 -1.99 4.56 -6.96
CA TYR A 156 -2.37 4.84 -8.34
C TYR A 156 -1.26 4.33 -9.25
N VAL A 157 -1.58 3.38 -10.12
CA VAL A 157 -0.59 2.63 -10.94
C VAL A 157 -1.12 2.44 -12.36
N ASN A 158 -0.21 2.25 -13.32
CA ASN A 158 -0.57 1.76 -14.65
C ASN A 158 -0.91 0.26 -14.60
N GLU A 159 -1.78 -0.16 -15.52
CA GLU A 159 -2.17 -1.54 -15.72
C GLU A 159 -1.02 -2.38 -16.28
N GLY A 160 -0.30 -1.85 -17.26
CA GLY A 160 0.88 -2.43 -17.87
C GLY A 160 0.58 -3.49 -18.93
N ASP A 161 1.62 -3.92 -19.65
CA ASP A 161 1.53 -4.80 -20.82
C ASP A 161 1.20 -6.29 -20.54
N GLY A 162 1.06 -6.68 -19.27
CA GLY A 162 0.98 -8.08 -18.84
C GLY A 162 0.90 -8.26 -17.31
N PRO A 163 1.08 -9.48 -16.78
CA PRO A 163 1.04 -9.72 -15.34
C PRO A 163 2.04 -8.86 -14.58
N GLY A 164 1.57 -8.19 -13.52
CA GLY A 164 2.35 -7.26 -12.72
C GLY A 164 1.92 -7.24 -11.25
N GLU A 165 2.42 -6.28 -10.48
CA GLU A 165 2.06 -6.11 -9.08
C GLU A 165 1.94 -4.62 -8.74
N ALA A 166 0.92 -4.28 -7.95
CA ALA A 166 0.79 -2.98 -7.30
C ALA A 166 1.11 -3.11 -5.81
N LEU A 167 2.08 -2.34 -5.33
CA LEU A 167 2.47 -2.31 -3.92
C LEU A 167 1.54 -1.41 -3.11
N ILE A 168 0.94 -1.94 -2.04
CA ILE A 168 0.13 -1.16 -1.11
C ILE A 168 0.86 -1.08 0.24
N GLY A 169 1.04 0.13 0.75
CA GLY A 169 1.65 0.36 2.05
C GLY A 169 0.65 0.22 3.19
N LEU A 170 1.03 -0.50 4.24
CA LEU A 170 0.37 -0.49 5.54
C LEU A 170 1.24 0.29 6.51
N ARG A 171 0.67 1.28 7.20
CA ARG A 171 1.42 2.15 8.12
C ARG A 171 0.87 2.08 9.54
N LEU A 172 1.77 1.99 10.52
CA LEU A 172 1.49 2.17 11.93
C LEU A 172 1.86 3.59 12.37
N SER A 173 1.04 4.21 13.20
CA SER A 173 1.32 5.56 13.74
C SER A 173 2.53 5.60 14.69
N ALA A 174 2.91 4.46 15.25
CA ALA A 174 4.09 4.32 16.10
C ALA A 174 4.62 2.87 16.01
N PRO A 175 5.92 2.64 16.30
CA PRO A 175 6.45 1.29 16.36
C PRO A 175 5.83 0.50 17.52
N SER A 176 5.50 -0.77 17.27
CA SER A 176 5.08 -1.72 18.32
C SER A 176 6.28 -2.50 18.86
N THR A 177 6.28 -2.82 20.16
CA THR A 177 7.28 -3.71 20.78
C THR A 177 6.98 -5.19 20.55
N VAL A 178 5.78 -5.51 20.09
CA VAL A 178 5.32 -6.86 19.73
C VAL A 178 4.88 -6.90 18.26
N PRO A 179 4.89 -8.07 17.60
CA PRO A 179 4.43 -8.17 16.22
C PRO A 179 2.97 -7.71 16.09
N VAL A 180 2.69 -6.90 15.06
CA VAL A 180 1.32 -6.52 14.66
C VAL A 180 0.96 -7.35 13.44
N THR A 181 -0.18 -8.06 13.48
CA THR A 181 -0.67 -8.82 12.33
C THR A 181 -1.99 -8.26 11.84
N THR A 182 -2.21 -8.34 10.54
CA THR A 182 -3.47 -7.99 9.90
C THR A 182 -3.69 -8.89 8.69
N TYR A 183 -4.95 -9.05 8.30
CA TYR A 183 -5.31 -9.74 7.07
C TYR A 183 -5.74 -8.70 6.04
N VAL A 184 -5.08 -8.69 4.88
CA VAL A 184 -5.36 -7.77 3.80
C VAL A 184 -6.13 -8.44 2.68
N GLU A 185 -7.03 -7.69 2.06
CA GLU A 185 -7.81 -8.15 0.91
C GLU A 185 -7.93 -7.05 -0.14
N ALA A 186 -7.75 -7.42 -1.42
CA ALA A 186 -8.10 -6.61 -2.58
C ALA A 186 -9.26 -7.30 -3.32
N ILE A 187 -10.37 -6.60 -3.52
CA ILE A 187 -11.61 -7.17 -4.08
C ILE A 187 -11.66 -6.95 -5.59
N GLY A 188 -10.60 -7.38 -6.29
CA GLY A 188 -10.49 -7.36 -7.74
C GLY A 188 -11.42 -8.38 -8.44
N GLY A 189 -11.58 -8.21 -9.75
CA GLY A 189 -12.22 -9.19 -10.63
C GLY A 189 -11.22 -10.27 -11.05
N SER A 190 -11.63 -11.54 -11.05
CA SER A 190 -10.76 -12.62 -11.56
C SER A 190 -10.74 -12.61 -13.09
N GLY A 191 -9.57 -12.51 -13.70
CA GLY A 191 -9.40 -12.62 -15.16
C GLY A 191 -9.95 -11.43 -15.96
N THR A 192 -10.10 -10.28 -15.32
CA THR A 192 -10.32 -8.98 -15.98
C THR A 192 -9.06 -8.14 -15.88
N PRO A 193 -8.73 -7.36 -16.91
CA PRO A 193 -7.64 -6.39 -16.84
C PRO A 193 -7.80 -5.47 -15.61
N GLY A 194 -6.68 -5.20 -14.92
CA GLY A 194 -6.61 -4.45 -13.67
C GLY A 194 -6.14 -5.30 -12.48
N ALA A 195 -6.52 -4.94 -11.25
CA ALA A 195 -6.07 -5.70 -10.07
C ALA A 195 -6.88 -6.97 -9.81
N GLN A 196 -6.17 -8.05 -9.51
CA GLN A 196 -6.73 -9.36 -9.18
C GLN A 196 -7.17 -9.44 -7.72
N ARG A 197 -7.95 -10.47 -7.40
CA ARG A 197 -8.33 -10.76 -6.01
C ARG A 197 -7.10 -11.22 -5.21
N LEU A 198 -6.86 -10.58 -4.07
CA LEU A 198 -5.85 -10.99 -3.09
C LEU A 198 -6.49 -11.17 -1.73
N ALA A 199 -6.05 -12.17 -0.98
CA ALA A 199 -6.37 -12.34 0.43
C ALA A 199 -5.14 -12.94 1.13
N SER A 200 -4.52 -12.22 2.07
CA SER A 200 -3.27 -12.67 2.71
C SER A 200 -3.06 -12.07 4.10
N SER A 201 -2.28 -12.73 4.94
CA SER A 201 -1.83 -12.17 6.22
C SER A 201 -0.54 -11.35 6.05
N VAL A 202 -0.50 -10.17 6.65
CA VAL A 202 0.70 -9.31 6.72
C VAL A 202 1.10 -9.14 8.19
N THR A 203 2.40 -9.15 8.44
CA THR A 203 2.98 -9.00 9.79
C THR A 203 4.01 -7.88 9.79
N PHE A 204 3.87 -6.96 10.73
CA PHE A 204 4.92 -6.02 11.12
C PHE A 204 5.78 -6.70 12.19
N ALA A 205 7.08 -6.79 11.94
CA ALA A 205 8.03 -7.15 12.98
C ALA A 205 8.08 -6.04 14.06
N PRO A 206 8.48 -6.37 15.30
CA PRO A 206 8.68 -5.36 16.33
C PRO A 206 9.57 -4.21 15.85
N GLY A 207 9.15 -2.98 16.10
CA GLY A 207 9.83 -1.76 15.66
C GLY A 207 9.51 -1.29 14.25
N GLN A 208 8.90 -2.12 13.39
CA GLN A 208 8.49 -1.68 12.05
C GLN A 208 7.24 -0.79 12.12
N THR A 209 7.23 0.26 11.31
CA THR A 209 6.08 1.17 11.15
C THR A 209 5.47 1.13 9.76
N CYS A 210 6.13 0.49 8.78
CA CYS A 210 5.57 0.29 7.46
C CYS A 210 5.90 -1.10 6.93
N VAL A 211 4.92 -1.73 6.30
CA VAL A 211 5.09 -2.95 5.48
C VAL A 211 4.28 -2.78 4.20
N ALA A 212 4.91 -3.05 3.06
CA ALA A 212 4.22 -3.11 1.77
C ALA A 212 3.80 -4.54 1.46
N PHE A 213 2.67 -4.70 0.77
CA PHE A 213 2.28 -5.98 0.18
C PHE A 213 1.88 -5.79 -1.29
N ALA A 214 2.10 -6.83 -2.10
CA ALA A 214 1.80 -6.81 -3.53
C ALA A 214 0.36 -7.29 -3.79
N VAL A 215 -0.39 -6.47 -4.53
CA VAL A 215 -1.66 -6.86 -5.16
C VAL A 215 -1.35 -7.23 -6.61
N PRO A 216 -1.61 -8.47 -7.05
CA PRO A 216 -1.35 -8.85 -8.44
C PRO A 216 -2.19 -8.04 -9.42
N LEU A 217 -1.59 -7.63 -10.52
CA LEU A 217 -2.22 -6.98 -11.67
C LEU A 217 -2.24 -7.95 -12.85
N GLU A 218 -3.30 -7.89 -13.64
CA GLU A 218 -3.38 -8.52 -14.96
C GLU A 218 -3.47 -7.39 -15.97
N GLY A 219 -2.33 -7.00 -16.54
CA GLY A 219 -2.28 -6.05 -17.63
C GLY A 219 -2.40 -6.70 -19.00
N ASP A 220 -2.62 -5.91 -20.04
CA ASP A 220 -2.60 -6.35 -21.43
C ASP A 220 -2.14 -5.22 -22.38
N ARG A 221 -2.36 -5.36 -23.68
CA ARG A 221 -1.97 -4.36 -24.70
C ARG A 221 -3.17 -3.83 -25.47
N LEU A 222 -4.35 -3.92 -24.88
CA LEU A 222 -5.63 -3.73 -25.55
C LEU A 222 -6.36 -2.54 -24.92
N PRO A 223 -6.88 -1.62 -25.75
CA PRO A 223 -7.60 -0.49 -25.22
C PRO A 223 -8.90 -0.90 -24.53
N SER A 224 -9.18 -0.31 -23.38
CA SER A 224 -10.47 -0.44 -22.70
C SER A 224 -11.37 0.78 -22.86
N ARG A 225 -12.59 0.67 -22.33
CA ARG A 225 -13.58 1.75 -22.34
C ARG A 225 -13.50 2.64 -21.09
N VAL A 226 -12.64 2.29 -20.14
CA VAL A 226 -12.64 2.88 -18.81
C VAL A 226 -11.24 3.43 -18.54
N PRO A 227 -11.08 4.75 -18.30
CA PRO A 227 -9.76 5.34 -18.09
C PRO A 227 -9.08 4.86 -16.80
N THR A 228 -9.87 4.51 -15.78
CA THR A 228 -9.38 3.98 -14.50
C THR A 228 -10.35 2.99 -13.88
N THR A 229 -9.81 1.96 -13.24
CA THR A 229 -10.53 1.01 -12.41
C THR A 229 -10.10 1.16 -10.96
N SER A 230 -11.04 1.43 -10.05
CA SER A 230 -10.74 1.54 -8.62
C SER A 230 -11.20 0.32 -7.84
N ILE A 231 -10.31 -0.22 -7.02
CA ILE A 231 -10.47 -1.44 -6.26
C ILE A 231 -10.25 -1.12 -4.78
N ALA A 232 -11.20 -1.57 -3.96
CA ALA A 232 -11.08 -1.42 -2.51
C ALA A 232 -10.05 -2.41 -1.98
N VAL A 233 -9.08 -1.87 -1.24
CA VAL A 233 -8.11 -2.64 -0.46
C VAL A 233 -8.46 -2.48 1.01
N THR A 234 -8.49 -3.58 1.75
CA THR A 234 -8.97 -3.59 3.13
C THR A 234 -8.00 -4.27 4.06
N ALA A 235 -7.89 -3.78 5.29
CA ALA A 235 -7.21 -4.46 6.39
C ALA A 235 -8.23 -4.86 7.46
N ALA A 236 -8.25 -6.13 7.82
CA ALA A 236 -9.16 -6.73 8.79
C ALA A 236 -8.39 -7.61 9.78
N THR A 237 -9.05 -8.00 10.87
CA THR A 237 -8.47 -8.91 11.89
C THR A 237 -7.14 -8.41 12.47
N VAL A 238 -7.03 -7.10 12.69
CA VAL A 238 -5.83 -6.47 13.23
C VAL A 238 -5.60 -6.93 14.68
N THR A 239 -4.37 -7.34 15.00
CA THR A 239 -3.95 -7.72 16.36
C THR A 239 -2.81 -6.82 16.84
N ASN A 240 -2.78 -6.51 18.15
CA ASN A 240 -1.78 -5.62 18.79
C ASN A 240 -1.71 -4.19 18.20
N ALA A 241 -2.75 -3.77 17.47
CA ALA A 241 -2.94 -2.42 16.98
C ALA A 241 -4.45 -2.13 16.89
N VAL A 242 -4.81 -0.86 16.78
CA VAL A 242 -6.18 -0.43 16.47
C VAL A 242 -6.23 0.03 15.02
N THR A 243 -7.38 -0.06 14.35
CA THR A 243 -7.49 0.43 12.97
C THR A 243 -7.96 1.89 12.98
N ALA A 244 -7.14 2.79 12.43
CA ALA A 244 -7.54 4.19 12.20
C ALA A 244 -8.24 4.31 10.84
N ASP A 245 -7.61 3.78 9.79
CA ASP A 245 -8.22 3.65 8.47
C ASP A 245 -8.01 2.25 7.92
N ALA A 246 -9.12 1.50 7.82
CA ALA A 246 -9.11 0.11 7.37
C ALA A 246 -9.12 -0.01 5.85
N PHE A 247 -9.22 1.09 5.11
CA PHE A 247 -9.53 1.09 3.69
C PHE A 247 -8.53 1.94 2.91
N GLY A 248 -7.93 1.32 1.90
CA GLY A 248 -7.23 2.02 0.83
C GLY A 248 -7.96 1.85 -0.49
N LEU A 249 -7.66 2.73 -1.44
CA LEU A 249 -8.10 2.64 -2.82
C LEU A 249 -6.90 2.38 -3.72
N LEU A 250 -6.90 1.22 -4.38
CA LEU A 250 -6.01 0.96 -5.51
C LEU A 250 -6.72 1.42 -6.77
N THR A 251 -6.19 2.43 -7.45
CA THR A 251 -6.64 2.88 -8.76
C THR A 251 -5.67 2.39 -9.80
N VAL A 252 -6.16 1.64 -10.78
CA VAL A 252 -5.40 1.15 -11.92
C VAL A 252 -5.80 1.96 -13.14
N ARG A 253 -4.83 2.55 -13.83
CA ARG A 253 -4.99 3.33 -15.05
C ARG A 253 -4.80 2.42 -16.26
N GLU A 254 -5.75 2.51 -17.19
CA GLU A 254 -5.60 2.03 -18.57
C GLU A 254 -4.45 2.80 -19.23
N ASP A 255 -3.42 2.12 -19.74
CA ASP A 255 -2.23 2.74 -20.33
C ASP A 255 -2.06 2.52 -21.83
N ASP A 256 -2.89 1.69 -22.49
CA ASP A 256 -2.83 1.46 -23.94
C ASP A 256 -3.66 2.45 -24.75
N ALA A 257 -4.95 2.61 -24.39
CA ALA A 257 -5.82 3.69 -24.86
C ALA A 257 -7.24 3.55 -24.30
N VAL A 258 -7.95 4.66 -24.19
CA VAL A 258 -9.39 4.67 -23.90
C VAL A 258 -10.17 4.76 -25.21
N VAL A 259 -11.08 3.83 -25.47
CA VAL A 259 -11.96 3.84 -26.66
C VAL A 259 -13.41 4.09 -26.25
N LEU A 260 -14.02 5.10 -26.85
CA LEU A 260 -15.41 5.49 -26.60
C LEU A 260 -16.41 4.57 -27.33
N ALA A 261 -17.69 4.69 -27.01
CA ALA A 261 -18.72 3.83 -27.59
C ALA A 261 -18.93 3.99 -29.09
N ASP A 262 -18.57 5.12 -29.65
CA ASP A 262 -18.57 5.41 -31.08
C ASP A 262 -17.28 4.98 -31.81
N GLY A 263 -16.32 4.38 -31.09
CA GLY A 263 -15.03 3.93 -31.63
C GLY A 263 -13.96 5.00 -31.72
N THR A 264 -14.21 6.22 -31.22
CA THR A 264 -13.20 7.27 -31.14
C THR A 264 -12.29 7.11 -29.91
N VAL A 265 -11.09 7.70 -29.96
CA VAL A 265 -10.15 7.69 -28.84
C VAL A 265 -10.60 8.72 -27.79
N GLY A 266 -10.77 8.26 -26.56
CA GLY A 266 -11.11 9.05 -25.40
C GLY A 266 -9.89 9.68 -24.72
N VAL A 267 -10.15 10.52 -23.71
CA VAL A 267 -9.09 11.15 -22.92
C VAL A 267 -8.54 10.14 -21.91
N MET A 268 -7.22 9.96 -21.91
CA MET A 268 -6.51 9.15 -20.93
C MET A 268 -6.54 9.81 -19.55
N ALA A 269 -6.56 9.00 -18.49
CA ALA A 269 -6.26 9.50 -17.16
C ALA A 269 -4.80 9.99 -17.07
N PRO A 270 -4.46 10.91 -16.15
CA PRO A 270 -3.09 11.33 -15.92
C PRO A 270 -2.21 10.14 -15.57
N ASP A 271 -1.04 10.01 -16.19
CA ASP A 271 -0.10 8.93 -15.90
C ASP A 271 0.44 9.07 -14.46
N PRO A 272 0.30 8.05 -13.58
CA PRO A 272 0.90 8.05 -12.26
C PRO A 272 2.43 7.96 -12.27
N GLY A 273 3.02 7.54 -13.39
CA GLY A 273 4.41 7.16 -13.54
C GLY A 273 4.83 5.95 -12.69
N PRO A 274 6.14 5.73 -12.44
CA PRO A 274 6.58 4.46 -11.88
C PRO A 274 6.17 4.41 -10.41
N GLN A 275 5.63 3.26 -10.00
CA GLN A 275 5.21 3.11 -8.62
C GLN A 275 6.42 3.22 -7.67
N ALA A 276 6.41 4.22 -6.79
CA ALA A 276 7.38 4.33 -5.71
C ALA A 276 7.10 3.27 -4.62
N ASP A 277 8.14 2.83 -3.92
CA ASP A 277 7.98 1.99 -2.72
C ASP A 277 7.07 2.73 -1.71
N PRO A 278 5.89 2.20 -1.36
CA PRO A 278 4.94 2.88 -0.49
C PRO A 278 5.44 2.99 0.97
N CYS A 279 6.52 2.26 1.31
CA CYS A 279 7.22 2.39 2.57
C CYS A 279 8.48 3.25 2.49
N ALA A 280 8.83 3.78 1.32
CA ALA A 280 9.83 4.84 1.24
C ALA A 280 9.33 6.11 1.93
N LEU A 281 10.29 6.88 2.43
CA LEU A 281 10.02 8.19 3.03
C LEU A 281 9.53 9.16 1.95
N ARG A 282 8.47 9.91 2.24
CA ARG A 282 8.02 10.95 1.31
C ARG A 282 8.94 12.16 1.36
N ALA A 283 8.99 12.91 0.26
CA ALA A 283 9.82 14.09 0.15
C ALA A 283 9.51 15.16 1.21
N ASP A 284 8.25 15.34 1.59
CA ASP A 284 7.80 16.27 2.64
C ASP A 284 8.12 15.80 4.07
N GLU A 285 8.43 14.52 4.25
CA GLU A 285 8.95 13.97 5.51
C GLU A 285 10.48 14.10 5.59
N VAL A 286 11.15 14.10 4.44
CA VAL A 286 12.62 14.14 4.34
C VAL A 286 13.16 15.56 4.22
N PHE A 287 12.48 16.42 3.46
CA PHE A 287 12.94 17.75 3.12
C PHE A 287 12.06 18.84 3.75
N THR A 288 12.68 19.74 4.50
CA THR A 288 11.99 20.79 5.25
C THR A 288 11.35 21.87 4.35
N ASP A 289 11.74 21.92 3.08
CA ASP A 289 11.29 22.89 2.08
C ASP A 289 10.43 22.27 0.96
N VAL A 290 9.94 21.04 1.16
CA VAL A 290 8.95 20.39 0.29
C VAL A 290 7.64 20.28 1.06
N ALA A 291 6.63 21.04 0.64
CA ALA A 291 5.29 20.94 1.22
C ALA A 291 4.54 19.71 0.66
N PRO A 292 3.62 19.11 1.43
CA PRO A 292 2.75 18.03 0.94
C PRO A 292 1.89 18.43 -0.27
N THR A 293 1.64 19.73 -0.46
CA THR A 293 0.89 20.32 -1.58
C THR A 293 1.76 20.71 -2.78
N ASN A 294 3.07 20.44 -2.74
CA ASN A 294 3.93 20.66 -3.89
C ASN A 294 3.44 19.80 -5.06
N GLN A 295 3.25 20.41 -6.23
CA GLN A 295 2.73 19.73 -7.43
C GLN A 295 3.59 18.52 -7.87
N PHE A 296 4.88 18.50 -7.48
CA PHE A 296 5.81 17.44 -7.81
C PHE A 296 6.28 16.64 -6.58
N VAL A 297 5.50 16.64 -5.49
CA VAL A 297 5.89 15.96 -4.24
C VAL A 297 6.11 14.46 -4.46
N ASP A 298 5.33 13.82 -5.33
CA ASP A 298 5.43 12.38 -5.57
C ASP A 298 6.66 12.05 -6.43
N GLU A 299 6.98 12.84 -7.45
CA GLU A 299 8.20 12.67 -8.24
C GLU A 299 9.45 12.94 -7.42
N ILE A 300 9.42 13.93 -6.52
CA ILE A 300 10.54 14.16 -5.58
C ILE A 300 10.63 12.99 -4.59
N SER A 301 9.51 12.45 -4.13
CA SER A 301 9.48 11.27 -3.24
C SER A 301 10.07 10.05 -3.93
N TRP A 302 9.79 9.86 -5.22
CA TRP A 302 10.42 8.81 -6.02
C TRP A 302 11.94 8.99 -6.12
N LEU A 303 12.45 10.22 -6.29
CA LEU A 303 13.90 10.46 -6.24
C LEU A 303 14.52 10.09 -4.89
N VAL A 304 13.79 10.28 -3.79
CA VAL A 304 14.22 9.88 -2.44
C VAL A 304 14.25 8.36 -2.33
N ALA A 305 13.16 7.70 -2.72
CA ALA A 305 13.02 6.25 -2.67
C ALA A 305 14.10 5.53 -3.48
N THR A 306 14.40 6.04 -4.68
CA THR A 306 15.43 5.51 -5.59
C THR A 306 16.83 6.02 -5.27
N LYS A 307 17.00 6.86 -4.25
CA LYS A 307 18.27 7.48 -3.83
C LYS A 307 18.97 8.30 -4.92
N VAL A 308 18.20 8.77 -5.89
CA VAL A 308 18.68 9.66 -6.96
C VAL A 308 18.94 11.07 -6.40
N THR A 309 18.17 11.50 -5.39
CA THR A 309 18.42 12.75 -4.65
C THR A 309 18.90 12.49 -3.22
N THR A 310 19.79 13.37 -2.74
CA THR A 310 20.28 13.39 -1.34
C THR A 310 19.97 14.70 -0.61
N GLY A 311 19.46 15.71 -1.34
CA GLY A 311 19.29 17.08 -0.88
C GLY A 311 20.57 17.74 -0.34
N TRP A 312 20.38 18.80 0.45
CA TRP A 312 21.41 19.49 1.20
C TRP A 312 21.15 19.38 2.69
N ASP A 313 22.17 18.99 3.45
CA ASP A 313 22.11 19.08 4.91
C ASP A 313 22.27 20.54 5.35
N THR A 314 21.33 21.01 6.17
CA THR A 314 21.35 22.34 6.79
C THR A 314 21.17 22.21 8.30
N PRO A 315 21.50 23.25 9.10
CA PRO A 315 21.26 23.22 10.54
C PRO A 315 19.79 23.01 10.92
N SER A 316 18.84 23.38 10.05
CA SER A 316 17.40 23.24 10.26
C SER A 316 16.81 21.92 9.75
N GLY A 317 17.62 21.06 9.13
CA GLY A 317 17.17 19.83 8.48
C GLY A 317 17.65 19.75 7.03
N LYS A 318 17.15 18.78 6.27
CA LYS A 318 17.57 18.57 4.89
C LYS A 318 16.69 19.40 3.94
N GLU A 319 17.26 20.03 2.93
CA GLU A 319 16.53 20.80 1.90
C GLU A 319 16.62 20.12 0.53
N PHE A 320 15.57 20.22 -0.28
CA PHE A 320 15.54 19.82 -1.69
C PHE A 320 15.68 20.99 -2.66
N ARG A 321 15.28 22.20 -2.28
CA ARG A 321 15.29 23.45 -3.08
C ARG A 321 14.52 23.32 -4.39
N PRO A 322 13.20 23.02 -4.36
CA PRO A 322 12.43 22.65 -5.54
C PRO A 322 12.49 23.69 -6.67
N LEU A 323 12.43 24.98 -6.31
CA LEU A 323 12.39 26.08 -7.28
C LEU A 323 13.77 26.57 -7.76
N ALA A 324 14.87 26.00 -7.24
CA ALA A 324 16.21 26.38 -7.66
C ALA A 324 16.55 25.79 -9.04
N PRO A 325 17.20 26.54 -9.94
CA PRO A 325 17.73 25.99 -11.18
C PRO A 325 18.72 24.84 -10.94
N VAL A 326 18.67 23.82 -11.79
CA VAL A 326 19.63 22.71 -11.78
C VAL A 326 20.90 23.15 -12.51
N ALA A 327 22.04 23.12 -11.81
CA ALA A 327 23.36 23.29 -12.41
C ALA A 327 23.78 22.02 -13.17
N ARG A 328 24.65 22.17 -14.18
CA ARG A 328 25.11 21.07 -15.04
C ARG A 328 25.85 19.97 -14.28
N ASP A 329 26.59 20.31 -13.23
CA ASP A 329 27.27 19.34 -12.38
C ASP A 329 26.28 18.51 -11.55
N ALA A 330 25.25 19.16 -11.00
CA ALA A 330 24.16 18.49 -10.30
C ALA A 330 23.38 17.56 -11.25
N MET A 331 23.17 17.96 -12.51
CA MET A 331 22.57 17.10 -13.54
C MET A 331 23.39 15.81 -13.73
N ALA A 332 24.72 15.93 -13.79
CA ALA A 332 25.58 14.75 -13.91
C ALA A 332 25.45 13.83 -12.69
N ALA A 333 25.39 14.40 -11.48
CA ALA A 333 25.17 13.62 -10.26
C ALA A 333 23.82 12.89 -10.27
N PHE A 334 22.74 13.56 -10.70
CA PHE A 334 21.42 12.94 -10.83
C PHE A 334 21.43 11.77 -11.81
N LEU A 335 21.95 11.97 -13.02
CA LEU A 335 21.98 10.92 -14.06
C LEU A 335 22.90 9.75 -13.69
N TYR A 336 24.03 10.02 -13.03
CA TYR A 336 24.91 8.95 -12.53
C TYR A 336 24.25 8.11 -11.43
N ARG A 337 23.53 8.74 -10.50
CA ARG A 337 22.79 8.00 -9.46
C ARG A 337 21.59 7.25 -10.03
N TYR A 338 20.89 7.86 -10.99
CA TYR A 338 19.81 7.22 -11.73
C TYR A 338 20.29 5.96 -12.46
N ALA A 339 21.54 5.95 -12.96
CA ALA A 339 22.19 4.76 -13.51
C ALA A 339 22.55 3.67 -12.47
N GLY A 340 22.16 3.84 -11.20
CA GLY A 340 22.54 2.94 -10.10
C GLY A 340 23.93 3.21 -9.51
N SER A 341 24.53 4.38 -9.78
CA SER A 341 25.89 4.74 -9.34
C SER A 341 26.95 3.68 -9.72
N PRO A 342 27.06 3.32 -11.01
CA PRO A 342 27.89 2.20 -11.46
C PRO A 342 29.36 2.40 -11.07
N GLU A 343 30.06 1.32 -10.72
CA GLU A 343 31.50 1.40 -10.46
C GLU A 343 32.22 2.04 -11.65
N TYR A 344 32.94 3.12 -11.38
CA TYR A 344 33.60 3.93 -12.39
C TYR A 344 34.88 4.53 -11.81
N THR A 345 35.98 4.37 -12.53
CA THR A 345 37.27 4.98 -12.19
C THR A 345 37.48 6.17 -13.10
N ALA A 346 37.32 7.38 -12.55
CA ALA A 346 37.53 8.60 -13.31
C ALA A 346 39.00 8.75 -13.72
N PRO A 347 39.29 9.33 -14.89
CA PRO A 347 40.66 9.52 -15.35
C PRO A 347 41.45 10.43 -14.41
N THR A 348 42.79 10.33 -14.43
CA THR A 348 43.65 11.21 -13.61
C THR A 348 43.78 12.62 -14.20
N VAL A 349 43.33 12.81 -15.45
CA VAL A 349 43.25 14.10 -16.15
C VAL A 349 41.80 14.33 -16.55
N SER A 350 41.28 15.52 -16.28
CA SER A 350 39.90 15.86 -16.63
C SER A 350 39.68 15.88 -18.14
N PRO A 351 38.56 15.30 -18.65
CA PRO A 351 38.16 15.48 -20.04
C PRO A 351 37.71 16.93 -20.34
N PHE A 352 37.48 17.74 -19.30
CA PHE A 352 37.10 19.15 -19.42
C PHE A 352 38.09 20.08 -18.72
N VAL A 353 38.51 21.14 -19.40
CA VAL A 353 39.57 22.05 -18.94
C VAL A 353 39.16 22.92 -17.76
N ASP A 354 37.87 23.08 -17.53
CA ASP A 354 37.27 23.89 -16.46
C ASP A 354 36.74 23.05 -15.29
N VAL A 355 37.04 21.75 -15.25
CA VAL A 355 36.67 20.85 -14.15
C VAL A 355 37.93 20.26 -13.53
N ALA A 356 38.24 20.67 -12.30
CA ALA A 356 39.32 20.07 -11.53
C ALA A 356 38.95 18.65 -11.06
N THR A 357 39.94 17.76 -10.96
CA THR A 357 39.74 16.38 -10.46
C THR A 357 39.31 16.33 -8.98
N THR A 358 39.43 17.45 -8.25
CA THR A 358 38.97 17.64 -6.88
C THR A 358 37.53 18.17 -6.79
N ASN A 359 36.85 18.42 -7.91
CA ASN A 359 35.45 18.83 -7.90
C ASN A 359 34.58 17.69 -7.31
N GLN A 360 33.63 18.05 -6.44
CA GLN A 360 32.76 17.08 -5.76
C GLN A 360 32.00 16.13 -6.71
N PHE A 361 31.71 16.58 -7.93
CA PHE A 361 31.01 15.80 -8.97
C PHE A 361 31.93 15.42 -10.14
N TYR A 362 33.26 15.47 -9.97
CA TYR A 362 34.21 15.16 -11.04
C TYR A 362 33.98 13.76 -11.63
N LYS A 363 33.75 12.77 -10.77
CA LYS A 363 33.53 11.38 -11.17
C LYS A 363 32.32 11.25 -12.09
N GLU A 364 31.21 11.88 -11.69
CA GLU A 364 29.94 11.85 -12.40
C GLU A 364 30.02 12.60 -13.72
N ILE A 365 30.68 13.75 -13.74
CA ILE A 365 30.93 14.53 -14.96
C ILE A 365 31.78 13.74 -15.96
N ALA A 366 32.87 13.11 -15.50
CA ALA A 366 33.75 12.31 -16.36
C ALA A 366 33.04 11.07 -16.92
N TRP A 367 32.28 10.36 -16.08
CA TRP A 367 31.47 9.21 -16.50
C TRP A 367 30.46 9.59 -17.59
N LEU A 368 29.79 10.72 -17.40
CA LEU A 368 28.76 11.19 -18.32
C LEU A 368 29.34 11.64 -19.66
N SER A 369 30.58 12.15 -19.65
CA SER A 369 31.36 12.41 -20.87
C SER A 369 31.75 11.13 -21.60
N GLU A 370 32.22 10.11 -20.88
CA GLU A 370 32.59 8.81 -21.47
C GLU A 370 31.39 8.08 -22.09
N ARG A 371 30.21 8.21 -21.48
CA ARG A 371 28.94 7.72 -22.01
C ARG A 371 28.44 8.51 -23.23
N GLY A 372 29.10 9.60 -23.62
CA GLY A 372 28.69 10.46 -24.74
C GLY A 372 27.45 11.30 -24.46
N VAL A 373 26.99 11.38 -23.20
CA VAL A 373 25.78 12.13 -22.82
C VAL A 373 26.07 13.63 -22.76
N SER A 374 27.26 14.01 -22.27
CA SER A 374 27.74 15.41 -22.28
C SER A 374 28.94 15.55 -23.19
N LEU A 375 28.81 16.42 -24.18
CA LEU A 375 29.86 16.71 -25.17
C LEU A 375 30.72 17.93 -24.78
N GLY A 376 30.24 18.77 -23.88
CA GLY A 376 30.87 20.05 -23.53
C GLY A 376 30.87 21.06 -24.69
N TRP A 377 31.65 22.13 -24.54
CA TRP A 377 31.88 23.15 -25.56
C TRP A 377 33.34 23.13 -25.99
N ASP A 378 33.59 23.03 -27.29
CA ASP A 378 34.94 23.19 -27.82
C ASP A 378 35.38 24.66 -27.72
N THR A 379 36.50 24.90 -27.06
CA THR A 379 37.17 26.21 -27.00
C THR A 379 38.63 26.07 -27.44
N PRO A 380 39.33 27.17 -27.75
CA PRO A 380 40.75 27.12 -28.08
C PRO A 380 41.63 26.49 -26.99
N ALA A 381 41.18 26.49 -25.73
CA ALA A 381 41.89 25.91 -24.60
C ALA A 381 41.61 24.40 -24.43
N GLY A 382 40.53 23.88 -25.02
CA GLY A 382 40.04 22.51 -24.87
C GLY A 382 38.52 22.47 -24.66
N LYS A 383 37.98 21.32 -24.27
CA LYS A 383 36.53 21.21 -23.99
C LYS A 383 36.18 21.77 -22.62
N GLU A 384 35.17 22.63 -22.53
CA GLU A 384 34.59 23.11 -21.28
C GLU A 384 33.29 22.37 -20.93
N PHE A 385 33.05 22.11 -19.64
CA PHE A 385 31.80 21.54 -19.13
C PHE A 385 30.84 22.58 -18.55
N ARG A 386 31.35 23.66 -17.98
CA ARG A 386 30.62 24.74 -17.29
C ARG A 386 29.77 24.22 -16.13
N PRO A 387 30.38 23.68 -15.07
CA PRO A 387 29.68 22.90 -14.03
C PRO A 387 28.55 23.67 -13.32
N LEU A 388 28.78 24.94 -12.99
CA LEU A 388 27.82 25.77 -12.27
C LEU A 388 26.78 26.45 -13.17
N ALA A 389 26.88 26.29 -14.50
CA ALA A 389 25.91 26.89 -15.41
C ALA A 389 24.54 26.17 -15.28
N PRO A 390 23.42 26.90 -15.19
CA PRO A 390 22.10 26.30 -15.22
C PRO A 390 21.85 25.51 -16.51
N VAL A 391 21.10 24.41 -16.40
CA VAL A 391 20.63 23.62 -17.55
C VAL A 391 19.33 24.22 -18.08
N ALA A 392 19.34 24.66 -19.33
CA ALA A 392 18.13 25.04 -20.06
C ALA A 392 17.32 23.80 -20.50
N ARG A 393 16.02 23.97 -20.74
CA ARG A 393 15.11 22.87 -21.10
C ARG A 393 15.47 22.15 -22.40
N ASP A 394 15.97 22.88 -23.39
CA ASP A 394 16.48 22.30 -24.62
C ASP A 394 17.73 21.44 -24.41
N ALA A 395 18.66 21.89 -23.57
CA ALA A 395 19.84 21.14 -23.18
C ALA A 395 19.45 19.89 -22.39
N MET A 396 18.45 19.97 -21.49
CA MET A 396 17.89 18.80 -20.81
C MET A 396 17.39 17.75 -21.81
N ALA A 397 16.69 18.16 -22.88
CA ALA A 397 16.26 17.25 -23.93
C ALA A 397 17.43 16.51 -24.57
N ALA A 398 18.52 17.24 -24.88
CA ALA A 398 19.73 16.63 -25.41
C ALA A 398 20.40 15.66 -24.43
N PHE A 399 20.42 15.96 -23.12
CA PHE A 399 20.93 15.04 -22.10
C PHE A 399 20.12 13.74 -22.08
N LEU A 400 18.80 13.83 -21.97
CA LEU A 400 17.94 12.65 -21.83
C LEU A 400 17.91 11.80 -23.11
N TYR A 401 17.86 12.42 -24.29
CA TYR A 401 17.91 11.70 -25.56
C TYR A 401 19.22 10.92 -25.74
N ARG A 402 20.37 11.53 -25.39
CA ARG A 402 21.67 10.84 -25.45
C ARG A 402 21.79 9.78 -24.37
N TYR A 403 21.26 10.04 -23.19
CA TYR A 403 21.22 9.07 -22.10
C TYR A 403 20.41 7.83 -22.49
N ALA A 404 19.34 7.98 -23.29
CA ALA A 404 18.57 6.90 -23.91
C ALA A 404 19.32 6.13 -25.02
N GLY A 405 20.59 6.44 -25.28
CA GLY A 405 21.36 5.84 -26.36
C GLY A 405 21.12 6.48 -27.73
N SER A 406 20.51 7.67 -27.77
CA SER A 406 20.18 8.39 -29.01
C SER A 406 19.33 7.57 -29.99
N PRO A 407 18.15 7.09 -29.56
CA PRO A 407 17.32 6.18 -30.33
C PRO A 407 16.97 6.75 -31.71
N GLU A 408 16.85 5.90 -32.73
CA GLU A 408 16.42 6.35 -34.05
C GLU A 408 15.05 7.03 -33.96
N TYR A 409 14.99 8.29 -34.38
CA TYR A 409 13.78 9.10 -34.31
C TYR A 409 13.75 10.09 -35.47
N THR A 410 12.62 10.15 -36.15
CA THR A 410 12.37 11.11 -37.23
C THR A 410 11.45 12.20 -36.69
N ALA A 411 12.00 13.38 -36.44
CA ALA A 411 11.23 14.52 -35.96
C ALA A 411 10.21 14.97 -37.02
N PRO A 412 8.99 15.39 -36.62
CA PRO A 412 7.97 15.84 -37.54
C PRO A 412 8.41 17.11 -38.29
N THR A 413 7.85 17.34 -39.47
CA THR A 413 8.12 18.56 -40.25
C THR A 413 7.48 19.82 -39.64
N VAL A 414 6.48 19.63 -38.76
CA VAL A 414 5.84 20.67 -37.96
C VAL A 414 6.14 20.39 -36.50
N SER A 415 6.61 21.42 -35.78
CA SER A 415 6.92 21.28 -34.37
C SER A 415 5.67 20.97 -33.54
N PRO A 416 5.74 20.05 -32.57
CA PRO A 416 4.67 19.85 -31.59
C PRO A 416 4.54 21.05 -30.62
N PHE A 417 5.52 21.96 -30.59
CA PHE A 417 5.53 23.14 -29.75
C PHE A 417 5.63 24.42 -30.58
N VAL A 418 4.76 25.39 -30.31
CA VAL A 418 4.65 26.63 -31.12
C VAL A 418 5.85 27.57 -30.98
N ASP A 419 6.64 27.42 -29.92
CA ASP A 419 7.82 28.24 -29.60
C ASP A 419 9.15 27.53 -29.90
N VAL A 420 9.12 26.39 -30.59
CA VAL A 420 10.32 25.66 -31.02
C VAL A 420 10.36 25.60 -32.53
N ALA A 421 11.32 26.32 -33.13
CA ALA A 421 11.58 26.25 -34.57
C ALA A 421 12.29 24.92 -34.92
N THR A 422 12.00 24.36 -36.11
CA THR A 422 12.67 23.15 -36.62
C THR A 422 14.17 23.35 -36.88
N SER A 423 14.64 24.60 -36.90
CA SER A 423 16.05 24.97 -36.97
C SER A 423 16.76 25.03 -35.60
N ASN A 424 16.04 24.80 -34.49
CA ASN A 424 16.65 24.72 -33.17
C ASN A 424 17.66 23.55 -33.14
N PRO A 425 18.88 23.74 -32.61
CA PRO A 425 19.92 22.70 -32.60
C PRO A 425 19.51 21.42 -31.86
N PHE A 426 18.54 21.48 -30.95
CA PHE A 426 17.99 20.35 -30.20
C PHE A 426 16.54 20.03 -30.57
N TYR A 427 16.06 20.48 -31.74
CA TYR A 427 14.68 20.24 -32.18
C TYR A 427 14.30 18.75 -32.17
N LYS A 428 15.22 17.90 -32.66
CA LYS A 428 15.00 16.46 -32.73
C LYS A 428 14.77 15.86 -31.34
N GLU A 429 15.59 16.24 -30.37
CA GLU A 429 15.55 15.75 -29.00
C GLU A 429 14.31 16.28 -28.25
N ILE A 430 13.94 17.54 -28.49
CA ILE A 430 12.71 18.13 -27.94
C ILE A 430 11.47 17.41 -28.48
N ALA A 431 11.39 17.17 -29.79
CA ALA A 431 10.28 16.46 -30.40
C ALA A 431 10.20 14.99 -29.93
N TRP A 432 11.36 14.34 -29.76
CA TRP A 432 11.42 12.99 -29.19
C TRP A 432 10.87 12.97 -27.75
N LEU A 433 11.30 13.88 -26.87
CA LEU A 433 10.77 13.99 -25.51
C LEU A 433 9.25 14.15 -25.45
N ALA A 434 8.67 14.88 -26.41
CA ALA A 434 7.23 15.04 -26.50
C ALA A 434 6.55 13.74 -26.92
N SER A 435 7.10 13.05 -27.91
CA SER A 435 6.53 11.79 -28.43
C SER A 435 6.55 10.64 -27.43
N THR A 436 7.50 10.66 -26.48
CA THR A 436 7.60 9.68 -25.40
C THR A 436 6.93 10.14 -24.10
N GLY A 437 6.18 11.25 -24.11
CA GLY A 437 5.46 11.74 -22.92
C GLY A 437 6.35 12.31 -21.81
N ILE A 438 7.67 12.27 -21.94
CA ILE A 438 8.62 12.77 -20.94
C ILE A 438 8.46 14.30 -20.76
N SER A 439 8.13 15.03 -21.82
CA SER A 439 7.71 16.43 -21.77
C SER A 439 6.30 16.62 -22.29
N THR A 440 5.41 17.13 -21.45
CA THR A 440 4.04 17.52 -21.83
C THR A 440 3.93 18.96 -22.32
N GLY A 441 4.93 19.81 -22.04
CA GLY A 441 4.90 21.24 -22.34
C GLY A 441 3.85 22.00 -21.53
N TRP A 442 3.57 23.24 -21.92
CA TRP A 442 2.55 24.11 -21.31
C TRP A 442 1.43 24.39 -22.30
N PRO A 443 0.24 23.79 -22.09
CA PRO A 443 -0.96 24.16 -22.84
C PRO A 443 -1.26 25.65 -22.72
N GLN A 444 -1.67 26.25 -23.82
CA GLN A 444 -2.09 27.64 -23.91
C GLN A 444 -3.61 27.70 -24.07
N VAL A 445 -4.18 28.90 -23.89
CA VAL A 445 -5.63 29.12 -24.00
C VAL A 445 -6.18 28.87 -25.42
N ASP A 446 -5.31 28.91 -26.44
CA ASP A 446 -5.64 28.69 -27.85
C ASP A 446 -5.37 27.25 -28.33
N ASP A 447 -5.34 26.28 -27.40
CA ASP A 447 -5.04 24.86 -27.62
C ASP A 447 -3.63 24.57 -28.19
N THR A 448 -2.76 25.59 -28.25
CA THR A 448 -1.34 25.38 -28.58
C THR A 448 -0.54 24.94 -27.36
N VAL A 449 0.65 24.38 -27.56
CA VAL A 449 1.55 23.96 -26.47
C VAL A 449 2.90 24.63 -26.63
N LYS A 450 3.45 25.18 -25.54
CA LYS A 450 4.82 25.74 -25.49
C LYS A 450 5.79 24.81 -24.79
N PHE A 451 7.06 24.87 -25.17
CA PHE A 451 8.15 24.12 -24.55
C PHE A 451 9.12 24.99 -23.73
N GLU A 452 9.18 26.29 -23.98
CA GLU A 452 10.09 27.25 -23.34
C GLU A 452 11.57 26.80 -23.35
N PRO A 453 12.18 26.58 -24.54
CA PRO A 453 13.47 25.88 -24.67
C PRO A 453 14.63 26.52 -23.87
N PHE A 454 14.63 27.84 -23.74
CA PHE A 454 15.72 28.59 -23.11
C PHE A 454 15.52 28.85 -21.60
N VAL A 455 14.40 28.40 -21.03
CA VAL A 455 14.16 28.53 -19.59
C VAL A 455 14.98 27.50 -18.84
N SER A 456 15.60 27.93 -17.73
CA SER A 456 16.35 27.01 -16.86
C SER A 456 15.43 26.01 -16.18
N VAL A 457 15.82 24.74 -16.17
CA VAL A 457 15.08 23.68 -15.49
C VAL A 457 15.25 23.82 -13.98
N LYS A 458 14.13 23.94 -13.27
CA LYS A 458 14.08 23.89 -11.81
C LYS A 458 14.21 22.45 -11.32
N ARG A 459 14.66 22.25 -10.09
CA ARG A 459 14.90 20.92 -9.50
C ARG A 459 13.66 20.05 -9.39
N ASP A 460 12.52 20.65 -9.12
CA ASP A 460 11.22 19.98 -9.09
C ASP A 460 10.79 19.52 -10.49
N ALA A 461 10.94 20.36 -11.51
CA ALA A 461 10.68 20.00 -12.90
C ALA A 461 11.65 18.93 -13.40
N MET A 462 12.91 18.94 -12.94
CA MET A 462 13.84 17.84 -13.18
C MET A 462 13.31 16.52 -12.61
N ALA A 463 12.72 16.54 -11.42
CA ALA A 463 12.17 15.34 -10.80
C ALA A 463 11.10 14.73 -11.69
N ALA A 464 10.18 15.56 -12.18
CA ALA A 464 9.16 15.14 -13.14
C ALA A 464 9.76 14.58 -14.45
N PHE A 465 10.83 15.20 -14.98
CA PHE A 465 11.50 14.68 -16.17
C PHE A 465 12.11 13.28 -15.96
N LEU A 466 12.85 13.07 -14.86
CA LEU A 466 13.47 11.77 -14.58
C LEU A 466 12.45 10.71 -14.20
N PHE A 467 11.40 11.10 -13.48
CA PHE A 467 10.29 10.23 -13.12
C PHE A 467 9.61 9.67 -14.36
N ARG A 468 9.18 10.54 -15.28
CA ARG A 468 8.56 10.13 -16.55
C ARG A 468 9.53 9.43 -17.49
N TYR A 469 10.81 9.79 -17.45
CA TYR A 469 11.82 9.07 -18.22
C TYR A 469 11.91 7.60 -17.76
N ALA A 470 11.78 7.34 -16.47
CA ALA A 470 11.83 5.98 -15.92
C ALA A 470 10.61 5.12 -16.28
N ASP A 471 9.48 5.70 -16.65
CA ASP A 471 8.33 4.96 -17.20
C ASP A 471 8.56 4.41 -18.60
N GLN A 472 9.45 5.05 -19.36
CA GLN A 472 9.68 4.71 -20.75
C GLN A 472 10.70 3.57 -20.93
N SER A 473 11.31 3.10 -19.83
CA SER A 473 12.43 2.15 -19.80
C SER A 473 12.05 0.87 -19.09
#